data_AF-A0A7Y9H6Y7-F1
#
_entry.id   AF-A0A7Y9H6Y7-F1
#
_cell.length_a   1.000
_cell.length_b   1.000
_cell.length_c   1.000
_cell.angle_alpha   90.00
_cell.angle_beta   90.00
_cell.angle_gamma   90.00
#
_symmetry.space_group_name_H-M   'P 1'
#
loop_
_entity.id
_entity.type
_entity.pdbx_description
1 polymer ?
#
loop_
_entity_poly.entity_id
_entity_poly.type
_entity_poly.pdbx_seq_one_letter_code
_entity_poly.pdbx_strand_id
1 'polypeptide(L)'
;MTTAPTPPTPPAPTDTAATASPTAGPAVSPAPSPAAIGRRLSVVADQTPDSPAPAGCNSSSESTDVLGEASRPRKAAAAKAGADIRGEVLLTLAQLRLATPRQLKALLLPRQQGTDHVRRALRNLLAESPALVGRTNRAQQSYWYCTPAGLAEAAASGELAPTTGRTTGKRIAASKTGLREHSLALVDTVIAFHRAGAADFADWPVEGAHPTPAGNLIPDGVVLLADGASAFMEIDRTMSYARLIAKLERYDAYRNAPASGRGNAARPPRSHWQETYAGPPLQRSFPPVLFVFAPAPRRAAPDTREAVFHERARNVASVNYKLTVATTTVPLLTKTGAGKAVWRIVGKGHGEEHRTLATLPKAR
;
A
#
# COMPACT_ATOMS: atom_id res chain seq x y z
N MET A 1 32.41 62.18 -31.39
CA MET A 1 32.08 60.94 -32.10
C MET A 1 32.99 59.87 -31.54
N THR A 2 32.46 59.02 -30.66
CA THR A 2 33.27 58.11 -29.84
C THR A 2 32.82 56.69 -30.14
N THR A 3 33.71 55.93 -30.76
CA THR A 3 33.52 54.54 -31.19
C THR A 3 33.58 53.59 -30.00
N ALA A 4 32.61 52.68 -29.92
CA ALA A 4 32.52 51.64 -28.91
C ALA A 4 33.38 50.42 -29.29
N PRO A 5 33.97 49.68 -28.32
CA PRO A 5 34.74 48.47 -28.60
C PRO A 5 33.86 47.21 -28.67
N THR A 6 34.22 46.34 -29.60
CA THR A 6 33.63 45.02 -29.90
C THR A 6 33.96 43.98 -28.82
N PRO A 7 33.03 43.08 -28.44
CA PRO A 7 33.33 41.94 -27.57
C PRO A 7 33.91 40.74 -28.36
N PRO A 8 34.80 39.93 -27.75
CA PRO A 8 35.47 38.82 -28.44
C PRO A 8 34.63 37.53 -28.51
N THR A 9 34.75 36.84 -29.63
CA THR A 9 34.20 35.51 -29.95
C THR A 9 34.84 34.40 -29.11
N PRO A 10 34.06 33.44 -28.55
CA PRO A 10 34.63 32.26 -27.88
C PRO A 10 35.08 31.18 -28.89
N PRO A 11 36.12 30.39 -28.57
CA PRO A 11 36.65 29.37 -29.47
C PRO A 11 35.78 28.10 -29.50
N ALA A 12 35.76 27.44 -30.66
CA ALA A 12 35.05 26.20 -30.92
C ALA A 12 35.68 25.00 -30.16
N PRO A 13 34.87 24.04 -29.68
CA PRO A 13 35.38 22.81 -29.11
C PRO A 13 35.80 21.82 -30.20
N THR A 14 37.00 21.28 -30.01
CA THR A 14 37.68 20.26 -30.80
C THR A 14 36.98 18.91 -30.74
N ASP A 15 36.77 18.32 -31.91
CA ASP A 15 36.46 16.91 -32.09
C ASP A 15 37.59 16.03 -31.55
N THR A 16 37.26 15.04 -30.74
CA THR A 16 38.12 13.86 -30.53
C THR A 16 37.23 12.63 -30.45
N ALA A 17 37.22 11.87 -31.54
CA ALA A 17 36.68 10.53 -31.61
C ALA A 17 37.65 9.56 -30.93
N ALA A 18 37.16 8.79 -29.96
CA ALA A 18 37.79 7.54 -29.55
C ALA A 18 36.71 6.49 -29.28
N THR A 19 36.81 5.43 -30.07
CA THR A 19 35.95 4.27 -30.21
C THR A 19 35.91 3.42 -28.94
N ALA A 20 34.72 3.17 -28.39
CA ALA A 20 34.44 2.00 -27.56
C ALA A 20 32.98 1.57 -27.73
N SER A 21 32.79 0.43 -28.41
CA SER A 21 31.51 -0.28 -28.58
C SER A 21 31.07 -0.99 -27.27
N PRO A 22 29.80 -1.41 -27.15
CA PRO A 22 29.02 -1.21 -25.93
C PRO A 22 29.05 -2.37 -24.95
N THR A 23 29.00 -2.05 -23.66
CA THR A 23 28.59 -2.98 -22.60
C THR A 23 27.05 -3.01 -22.55
N ALA A 24 26.49 -4.21 -22.53
CA ALA A 24 25.05 -4.47 -22.51
C ALA A 24 24.32 -3.69 -21.40
N GLY A 25 23.36 -2.85 -21.79
CA GLY A 25 22.47 -2.14 -20.88
C GLY A 25 21.47 -3.07 -20.20
N PRO A 26 20.96 -2.71 -19.01
CA PRO A 26 20.00 -3.52 -18.27
C PRO A 26 18.65 -3.57 -19.02
N ALA A 27 18.04 -4.75 -18.99
CA ALA A 27 16.76 -5.03 -19.61
C ALA A 27 15.67 -4.05 -19.11
N VAL A 28 15.01 -3.42 -20.07
CA VAL A 28 13.81 -2.60 -19.88
C VAL A 28 12.73 -3.47 -19.24
N SER A 29 12.33 -3.12 -18.01
CA SER A 29 11.16 -3.72 -17.37
C SER A 29 9.89 -3.20 -18.04
N PRO A 30 8.92 -4.06 -18.39
CA PRO A 30 7.67 -3.63 -18.99
C PRO A 30 6.75 -2.98 -17.93
N ALA A 31 5.95 -2.01 -18.39
CA ALA A 31 4.90 -1.37 -17.60
C ALA A 31 3.81 -2.39 -17.20
N PRO A 32 3.17 -2.24 -16.02
CA PRO A 32 2.10 -3.12 -15.60
C PRO A 32 0.84 -2.92 -16.47
N SER A 33 0.39 -4.03 -17.08
CA SER A 33 -0.91 -4.14 -17.75
C SER A 33 -2.07 -4.25 -16.74
N PRO A 34 -3.31 -3.91 -17.14
CA PRO A 34 -4.46 -3.87 -16.24
C PRO A 34 -4.90 -5.27 -15.79
N ALA A 35 -5.44 -5.30 -14.57
CA ALA A 35 -5.78 -6.46 -13.74
C ALA A 35 -6.45 -7.64 -14.47
N ALA A 36 -5.90 -8.83 -14.25
CA ALA A 36 -6.57 -10.10 -14.55
C ALA A 36 -7.57 -10.44 -13.44
N ILE A 37 -8.78 -10.77 -13.87
CA ILE A 37 -9.91 -11.21 -13.04
C ILE A 37 -9.57 -12.52 -12.31
N GLY A 38 -10.05 -12.60 -11.07
CA GLY A 38 -9.83 -13.64 -10.07
C GLY A 38 -9.58 -15.06 -10.57
N ARG A 39 -8.46 -15.62 -10.12
CA ARG A 39 -8.25 -17.07 -10.00
C ARG A 39 -7.93 -17.41 -8.56
N ARG A 40 -8.78 -18.23 -7.94
CA ARG A 40 -8.42 -19.00 -6.73
C ARG A 40 -7.23 -19.88 -7.09
N LEU A 41 -6.12 -19.77 -6.35
CA LEU A 41 -4.99 -20.67 -6.53
C LEU A 41 -5.27 -22.00 -5.82
N SER A 42 -5.34 -23.07 -6.60
CA SER A 42 -5.13 -24.44 -6.13
C SER A 42 -3.62 -24.69 -6.10
N VAL A 43 -3.05 -24.85 -4.90
CA VAL A 43 -1.69 -25.35 -4.75
C VAL A 43 -1.65 -26.79 -5.22
N VAL A 44 -0.89 -27.05 -6.28
CA VAL A 44 -0.53 -28.38 -6.75
C VAL A 44 0.30 -29.05 -5.66
N ALA A 45 -0.19 -30.15 -5.10
CA ALA A 45 0.62 -31.02 -4.26
C ALA A 45 1.65 -31.69 -5.17
N ASP A 46 2.91 -31.45 -4.89
CA ASP A 46 4.05 -32.09 -5.55
C ASP A 46 3.94 -33.61 -5.32
N GLN A 47 3.75 -34.37 -6.40
CA GLN A 47 3.80 -35.83 -6.36
C GLN A 47 5.26 -36.23 -6.25
N THR A 48 5.60 -36.84 -5.14
CA THR A 48 6.89 -37.53 -4.97
C THR A 48 6.91 -38.73 -5.90
N PRO A 49 7.87 -38.88 -6.83
CA PRO A 49 8.05 -40.13 -7.55
C PRO A 49 8.76 -41.14 -6.64
N ASP A 50 8.07 -42.26 -6.42
CA ASP A 50 8.59 -43.46 -5.76
C ASP A 50 9.89 -43.97 -6.44
N SER A 51 10.79 -44.49 -5.62
CA SER A 51 11.93 -45.32 -6.04
C SER A 51 12.01 -46.56 -5.14
N PRO A 52 12.64 -47.65 -5.63
CA PRO A 52 11.99 -48.96 -5.69
C PRO A 52 12.25 -49.87 -4.48
N ALA A 53 11.32 -50.82 -4.29
CA ALA A 53 11.41 -51.91 -3.34
C ALA A 53 12.48 -52.96 -3.73
N PRO A 54 13.15 -53.60 -2.75
CA PRO A 54 13.78 -54.89 -2.96
C PRO A 54 12.77 -56.03 -2.74
N ALA A 55 12.86 -57.02 -3.62
CA ALA A 55 12.12 -58.27 -3.58
C ALA A 55 12.47 -59.11 -2.34
N GLY A 56 11.47 -59.81 -1.82
CA GLY A 56 11.63 -60.82 -0.79
C GLY A 56 10.31 -61.53 -0.50
N CYS A 57 10.06 -62.64 -1.20
CA CYS A 57 8.98 -63.58 -0.91
C CYS A 57 9.12 -64.17 0.51
N ASN A 58 8.00 -64.38 1.20
CA ASN A 58 7.52 -65.72 1.58
C ASN A 58 6.21 -65.65 2.40
N SER A 59 5.46 -66.74 2.28
CA SER A 59 4.05 -66.97 2.60
C SER A 59 3.64 -66.99 4.09
N SER A 60 2.32 -66.85 4.26
CA SER A 60 1.42 -67.61 5.16
C SER A 60 0.80 -66.88 6.36
N SER A 61 -0.53 -66.92 6.30
CA SER A 61 -1.62 -66.66 7.26
C SER A 61 -1.35 -66.81 8.75
N GLU A 62 -1.95 -65.95 9.60
CA GLU A 62 -3.21 -66.23 10.30
C GLU A 62 -3.65 -65.03 11.17
N SER A 63 -4.96 -65.01 11.44
CA SER A 63 -5.75 -63.97 12.12
C SER A 63 -5.41 -63.81 13.61
N THR A 64 -5.50 -62.59 14.14
CA THR A 64 -6.10 -62.33 15.46
C THR A 64 -6.37 -60.84 15.65
N ASP A 65 -7.64 -60.54 15.94
CA ASP A 65 -8.24 -59.25 16.23
C ASP A 65 -7.51 -58.46 17.32
N VAL A 66 -7.03 -57.26 17.01
CA VAL A 66 -6.99 -56.13 17.95
C VAL A 66 -7.06 -54.79 17.18
N LEU A 67 -7.99 -53.92 17.60
CA LEU A 67 -7.94 -52.45 17.69
C LEU A 67 -9.20 -51.74 17.15
N GLY A 68 -10.09 -51.39 18.07
CA GLY A 68 -10.97 -50.23 17.90
C GLY A 68 -10.20 -48.93 18.13
N GLU A 69 -9.34 -48.52 17.18
CA GLU A 69 -8.67 -47.21 17.19
C GLU A 69 -9.46 -46.17 16.37
N ALA A 70 -10.68 -45.86 16.80
CA ALA A 70 -11.44 -44.74 16.26
C ALA A 70 -11.04 -43.42 16.95
N SER A 71 -9.82 -42.92 16.69
CA SER A 71 -9.44 -41.56 17.10
C SER A 71 -8.29 -40.93 16.29
N ARG A 72 -8.30 -41.05 14.95
CA ARG A 72 -7.45 -40.20 14.09
C ARG A 72 -8.17 -39.73 12.83
N PRO A 73 -8.98 -38.67 12.93
CA PRO A 73 -8.98 -37.68 11.85
C PRO A 73 -8.82 -36.23 12.34
N ARG A 74 -8.83 -35.99 13.66
CA ARG A 74 -8.87 -34.62 14.21
C ARG A 74 -7.54 -33.88 14.12
N LYS A 75 -6.40 -34.58 14.19
CA LYS A 75 -5.06 -33.99 14.22
C LYS A 75 -4.56 -33.52 12.84
N ALA A 76 -4.90 -34.26 11.77
CA ALA A 76 -4.55 -33.90 10.39
C ALA A 76 -5.46 -32.80 9.82
N ALA A 77 -6.76 -32.82 10.15
CA ALA A 77 -7.69 -31.75 9.75
C ALA A 77 -7.35 -30.40 10.41
N ALA A 78 -6.87 -30.42 11.66
CA ALA A 78 -6.40 -29.22 12.37
C ALA A 78 -5.14 -28.61 11.74
N ALA A 79 -4.24 -29.43 11.18
CA ALA A 79 -3.03 -28.97 10.49
C ALA A 79 -3.34 -28.28 9.15
N LYS A 80 -4.41 -28.69 8.46
CA LYS A 80 -4.87 -28.06 7.19
C LYS A 80 -5.74 -26.81 7.39
N ALA A 81 -6.22 -26.53 8.59
CA ALA A 81 -7.11 -25.38 8.83
C ALA A 81 -6.34 -24.05 8.75
N GLY A 82 -6.74 -23.16 7.85
CA GLY A 82 -6.05 -21.89 7.58
C GLY A 82 -4.97 -22.01 6.51
N ALA A 83 -4.72 -23.22 5.99
CA ALA A 83 -3.78 -23.45 4.89
C ALA A 83 -4.22 -22.77 3.59
N ASP A 84 -5.54 -22.62 3.43
CA ASP A 84 -6.25 -22.07 2.28
C ASP A 84 -6.11 -20.55 2.12
N ILE A 85 -5.68 -19.84 3.17
CA ILE A 85 -5.49 -18.37 3.14
C ILE A 85 -4.05 -17.93 3.40
N ARG A 86 -3.10 -18.86 3.39
CA ARG A 86 -1.70 -18.57 3.77
C ARG A 86 -1.06 -17.57 2.82
N GLY A 87 -1.22 -17.80 1.51
CA GLY A 87 -0.70 -16.91 0.47
C GLY A 87 -1.28 -15.51 0.61
N GLU A 88 -2.59 -15.41 0.79
CA GLU A 88 -3.30 -14.14 0.95
C GLU A 88 -2.87 -13.39 2.22
N VAL A 89 -2.62 -14.09 3.33
CA VAL A 89 -2.06 -13.49 4.56
C VAL A 89 -0.66 -12.93 4.29
N LEU A 90 0.20 -13.69 3.62
CA LEU A 90 1.56 -13.27 3.30
C LEU A 90 1.56 -12.04 2.38
N LEU A 91 0.78 -12.08 1.30
CA LEU A 91 0.63 -10.97 0.34
C LEU A 91 0.06 -9.72 1.00
N THR A 92 -0.96 -9.88 1.84
CA THR A 92 -1.56 -8.75 2.59
C THR A 92 -0.54 -8.12 3.54
N LEU A 93 0.25 -8.92 4.26
CA LEU A 93 1.29 -8.40 5.16
C LEU A 93 2.48 -7.80 4.42
N ALA A 94 2.83 -8.29 3.23
CA ALA A 94 3.83 -7.68 2.37
C ALA A 94 3.33 -6.33 1.82
N GLN A 95 2.06 -6.27 1.41
CA GLN A 95 1.43 -5.05 0.91
C GLN A 95 1.22 -4.01 2.00
N LEU A 96 0.67 -4.36 3.16
CA LEU A 96 0.32 -3.42 4.24
C LEU A 96 1.40 -3.29 5.32
N ARG A 97 2.46 -4.11 5.22
CA ARG A 97 3.66 -4.17 6.08
C ARG A 97 3.44 -4.70 7.49
N LEU A 98 2.29 -4.42 8.09
CA LEU A 98 1.89 -5.01 9.37
C LEU A 98 0.38 -5.00 9.52
N ALA A 99 -0.15 -5.96 10.28
CA ALA A 99 -1.56 -5.99 10.67
C ALA A 99 -1.77 -6.81 11.94
N THR A 100 -2.90 -6.58 12.62
CA THR A 100 -3.39 -7.48 13.68
C THR A 100 -4.21 -8.63 13.08
N PRO A 101 -4.40 -9.77 13.79
CA PRO A 101 -5.29 -10.83 13.33
C PRO A 101 -6.73 -10.35 13.10
N ARG A 102 -7.20 -9.35 13.85
CA ARG A 102 -8.53 -8.75 13.66
C ARG A 102 -8.62 -7.98 12.35
N GLN A 103 -7.56 -7.25 11.99
CA GLN A 103 -7.47 -6.51 10.73
C GLN A 103 -7.37 -7.46 9.54
N LEU A 104 -6.50 -8.48 9.62
CA LEU A 104 -6.40 -9.51 8.58
C LEU A 104 -7.73 -10.24 8.38
N LYS A 105 -8.44 -10.57 9.46
CA LYS A 105 -9.80 -11.14 9.36
C LYS A 105 -10.75 -10.20 8.63
N ALA A 106 -10.70 -8.91 8.96
CA ALA A 106 -11.59 -7.91 8.39
C ALA A 106 -11.41 -7.75 6.87
N LEU A 107 -10.20 -7.99 6.37
CA LEU A 107 -9.86 -7.97 4.95
C LEU A 107 -10.15 -9.31 4.26
N LEU A 108 -9.60 -10.41 4.79
CA LEU A 108 -9.57 -11.70 4.09
C LEU A 108 -10.80 -12.56 4.34
N LEU A 109 -11.41 -12.45 5.53
CA LEU A 109 -12.48 -13.32 5.99
C LEU A 109 -13.64 -12.50 6.59
N PRO A 110 -14.22 -11.52 5.87
CA PRO A 110 -15.15 -10.57 6.44
C PRO A 110 -16.38 -11.24 7.08
N ARG A 111 -16.84 -12.37 6.51
CA ARG A 111 -18.04 -13.11 6.95
C ARG A 111 -17.79 -14.12 8.08
N GLN A 112 -16.54 -14.50 8.36
CA GLN A 112 -16.27 -15.48 9.43
C GLN A 112 -16.43 -14.84 10.81
N GLN A 113 -16.65 -15.65 11.84
CA GLN A 113 -16.67 -15.18 13.23
C GLN A 113 -15.31 -15.42 13.91
N GLY A 114 -14.93 -14.52 14.82
CA GLY A 114 -13.68 -14.62 15.56
C GLY A 114 -12.42 -14.41 14.68
N THR A 115 -11.26 -14.75 15.22
CA THR A 115 -9.94 -14.60 14.52
C THR A 115 -9.16 -15.91 14.44
N ASP A 116 -9.77 -17.04 14.79
CA ASP A 116 -9.05 -18.30 14.99
C ASP A 116 -8.48 -18.85 13.68
N HIS A 117 -9.22 -18.73 12.57
CA HIS A 117 -8.75 -19.18 11.26
C HIS A 117 -7.48 -18.43 10.84
N VAL A 118 -7.49 -17.10 10.97
CA VAL A 118 -6.33 -16.24 10.69
C VAL A 118 -5.17 -16.55 11.65
N ARG A 119 -5.45 -16.71 12.95
CA ARG A 119 -4.41 -17.05 13.94
C ARG A 119 -3.77 -18.41 13.66
N ARG A 120 -4.53 -19.39 13.14
CA ARG A 120 -3.98 -20.68 12.69
C ARG A 120 -3.11 -20.49 11.46
N ALA A 121 -3.58 -19.77 10.43
CA ALA A 121 -2.78 -19.46 9.23
C ALA A 121 -1.44 -18.79 9.59
N LEU A 122 -1.44 -17.82 10.50
CA LEU A 122 -0.23 -17.13 10.98
C LEU A 122 0.74 -18.06 11.72
N ARG A 123 0.22 -18.99 12.53
CA ARG A 123 1.05 -20.00 13.22
C ARG A 123 1.62 -21.03 12.26
N ASN A 124 0.84 -21.47 11.28
CA ASN A 124 1.28 -22.43 10.28
C ASN A 124 2.40 -21.82 9.42
N LEU A 125 2.19 -20.57 8.94
CA LEU A 125 3.23 -19.83 8.24
C LEU A 125 4.50 -19.75 9.08
N LEU A 126 4.42 -19.30 10.34
CA LEU A 126 5.57 -19.21 11.23
C LEU A 126 6.32 -20.55 11.45
N ALA A 127 5.61 -21.67 11.46
CA ALA A 127 6.18 -23.00 11.70
C ALA A 127 6.86 -23.60 10.48
N GLU A 128 6.31 -23.38 9.28
CA GLU A 128 6.80 -23.96 8.03
C GLU A 128 7.88 -23.10 7.38
N SER A 129 7.78 -21.77 7.53
CA SER A 129 8.72 -20.81 6.97
C SER A 129 8.84 -19.63 7.96
N PRO A 130 10.05 -19.22 8.39
CA PRO A 130 10.19 -17.99 9.17
C PRO A 130 9.91 -16.72 8.33
N ALA A 131 8.96 -16.79 7.38
CA ALA A 131 8.44 -15.72 6.54
C ALA A 131 7.77 -14.60 7.34
N LEU A 132 7.24 -14.90 8.54
CA LEU A 132 6.52 -13.93 9.37
C LEU A 132 7.09 -13.83 10.78
N VAL A 133 6.88 -12.69 11.42
CA VAL A 133 7.11 -12.50 12.87
C VAL A 133 5.87 -11.92 13.52
N GLY A 134 5.41 -12.57 14.58
CA GLY A 134 4.40 -12.05 15.49
C GLY A 134 5.04 -11.31 16.66
N ARG A 135 4.48 -10.17 17.04
CA ARG A 135 4.83 -9.44 18.27
C ARG A 135 3.58 -9.03 19.02
N THR A 136 3.71 -8.90 20.33
CA THR A 136 2.64 -8.41 21.19
C THR A 136 3.01 -7.02 21.71
N ASN A 137 2.07 -6.08 21.64
CA ASN A 137 2.27 -4.75 22.23
C ASN A 137 1.90 -4.74 23.73
N ARG A 138 2.13 -3.61 24.40
CA ARG A 138 1.79 -3.44 25.83
C ARG A 138 0.31 -3.59 26.14
N ALA A 139 -0.57 -3.34 25.15
CA ALA A 139 -2.01 -3.54 25.26
C ALA A 139 -2.44 -4.99 24.95
N GLN A 140 -1.49 -5.94 24.94
CA GLN A 140 -1.70 -7.36 24.61
C GLN A 140 -2.31 -7.62 23.22
N GLN A 141 -2.21 -6.65 22.32
CA GLN A 141 -2.61 -6.84 20.93
C GLN A 141 -1.43 -7.40 20.14
N SER A 142 -1.63 -8.58 19.56
CA SER A 142 -0.66 -9.18 18.64
C SER A 142 -0.75 -8.53 17.27
N TYR A 143 0.40 -8.20 16.69
CA TYR A 143 0.54 -7.72 15.33
C TYR A 143 1.65 -8.50 14.63
N TRP A 144 1.52 -8.64 13.32
CA TRP A 144 2.33 -9.53 12.48
C TRP A 144 2.91 -8.76 11.31
N TYR A 145 4.09 -9.14 10.86
CA TYR A 145 4.77 -8.56 9.69
C TYR A 145 5.67 -9.59 9.01
N CYS A 146 5.98 -9.37 7.72
CA CYS A 146 6.89 -10.23 6.96
C CYS A 146 8.36 -10.01 7.34
N THR A 147 9.12 -11.09 7.45
CA THR A 147 10.59 -11.07 7.43
C THR A 147 11.10 -10.79 6.02
N PRO A 148 12.41 -10.54 5.83
CA PRO A 148 12.98 -10.44 4.49
C PRO A 148 12.70 -11.68 3.62
N ALA A 149 12.72 -12.89 4.20
CA ALA A 149 12.37 -14.12 3.50
C ALA A 149 10.90 -14.13 3.06
N GLY A 150 9.97 -13.75 3.94
CA GLY A 150 8.55 -13.67 3.59
C GLY A 150 8.24 -12.58 2.55
N LEU A 151 8.99 -11.48 2.54
CA LEU A 151 8.89 -10.47 1.49
C LEU A 151 9.40 -11.00 0.15
N ALA A 152 10.49 -11.78 0.15
CA ALA A 152 11.01 -12.41 -1.07
C ALA A 152 10.04 -13.48 -1.60
N GLU A 153 9.45 -14.28 -0.72
CA GLU A 153 8.40 -15.26 -1.06
C GLU A 153 7.16 -14.56 -1.64
N ALA A 154 6.70 -13.48 -1.02
CA ALA A 154 5.60 -12.67 -1.55
C ALA A 154 5.94 -12.07 -2.91
N ALA A 155 7.17 -11.58 -3.11
CA ALA A 155 7.61 -11.03 -4.39
C ALA A 155 7.71 -12.12 -5.48
N ALA A 156 8.12 -13.34 -5.12
CA ALA A 156 8.22 -14.47 -6.04
C ALA A 156 6.86 -14.91 -6.61
N SER A 157 5.75 -14.58 -5.95
CA SER A 157 4.40 -14.81 -6.48
C SER A 157 4.09 -13.99 -7.75
N GLY A 158 4.80 -12.86 -7.96
CA GLY A 158 4.51 -11.91 -9.04
C GLY A 158 3.26 -11.06 -8.84
N GLU A 159 2.53 -11.21 -7.72
CA GLU A 159 1.27 -10.50 -7.47
C GLU A 159 1.47 -9.09 -6.90
N LEU A 160 2.67 -8.77 -6.41
CA LEU A 160 3.00 -7.47 -5.83
C LEU A 160 3.92 -6.66 -6.73
N ALA A 161 3.61 -5.37 -6.87
CA ALA A 161 4.51 -4.43 -7.52
C ALA A 161 5.85 -4.31 -6.74
N PRO A 162 6.99 -4.09 -7.42
CA PRO A 162 8.28 -3.90 -6.75
C PRO A 162 8.24 -2.77 -5.72
N THR A 163 8.71 -3.03 -4.49
CA THR A 163 8.66 -2.07 -3.37
C THR A 163 10.04 -1.58 -2.94
N THR A 164 10.92 -1.23 -3.89
CA THR A 164 12.28 -0.76 -3.57
C THR A 164 12.26 0.49 -2.70
N GLY A 165 13.13 0.53 -1.67
CA GLY A 165 13.26 1.69 -0.76
C GLY A 165 12.16 1.84 0.30
N ARG A 166 11.14 0.97 0.29
CA ARG A 166 10.03 1.03 1.25
C ARG A 166 10.48 0.63 2.66
N THR A 167 10.01 1.36 3.69
CA THR A 167 10.31 0.98 5.07
C THR A 167 9.65 -0.37 5.38
N THR A 168 10.38 -1.34 5.94
CA THR A 168 9.83 -2.69 6.17
C THR A 168 8.97 -2.78 7.43
N GLY A 169 8.09 -3.78 7.50
CA GLY A 169 7.28 -4.06 8.69
C GLY A 169 8.13 -4.28 9.95
N LYS A 170 9.32 -4.87 9.83
CA LYS A 170 10.31 -5.01 10.92
C LYS A 170 10.73 -3.66 11.51
N ARG A 171 11.03 -2.68 10.64
CA ARG A 171 11.46 -1.34 11.08
C ARG A 171 10.30 -0.59 11.75
N ILE A 172 9.08 -0.73 11.22
CA ILE A 172 7.90 -0.15 11.86
C ILE A 172 7.65 -0.80 13.24
N ALA A 173 7.66 -2.13 13.30
CA ALA A 173 7.41 -2.89 14.51
C ALA A 173 8.38 -2.55 15.66
N ALA A 174 9.63 -2.23 15.32
CA ALA A 174 10.67 -1.84 16.26
C ALA A 174 10.62 -0.34 16.64
N SER A 175 9.83 0.48 15.93
CA SER A 175 9.80 1.91 16.15
C SER A 175 9.19 2.27 17.51
N LYS A 176 9.88 3.16 18.24
CA LYS A 176 9.38 3.78 19.48
C LYS A 176 8.64 5.11 19.21
N THR A 177 8.65 5.61 17.98
CA THR A 177 8.14 6.95 17.62
C THR A 177 6.67 6.95 17.21
N GLY A 178 5.92 5.88 17.49
CA GLY A 178 4.51 5.77 17.11
C GLY A 178 4.27 5.36 15.66
N LEU A 179 5.31 4.96 14.91
CA LEU A 179 5.16 4.52 13.52
C LEU A 179 4.32 3.24 13.41
N ARG A 180 4.41 2.33 14.38
CA ARG A 180 3.57 1.12 14.44
C ARG A 180 2.10 1.49 14.57
N GLU A 181 1.83 2.36 15.52
CA GLU A 181 0.53 2.92 15.82
C GLU A 181 -0.07 3.64 14.61
N HIS A 182 0.75 4.38 13.87
CA HIS A 182 0.39 5.03 12.62
C HIS A 182 0.03 4.02 11.53
N SER A 183 0.88 3.02 11.27
CA SER A 183 0.61 1.99 10.26
C SER A 183 -0.62 1.14 10.57
N LEU A 184 -0.90 0.86 11.85
CA LEU A 184 -2.14 0.18 12.24
C LEU A 184 -3.38 1.02 11.90
N ALA A 185 -3.33 2.35 12.09
CA ALA A 185 -4.42 3.25 11.73
C ALA A 185 -4.61 3.37 10.21
N LEU A 186 -3.51 3.29 9.44
CA LEU A 186 -3.58 3.15 7.98
C LEU A 186 -4.34 1.88 7.59
N VAL A 187 -4.04 0.74 8.20
CA VAL A 187 -4.78 -0.51 7.93
C VAL A 187 -6.26 -0.41 8.29
N ASP A 188 -6.61 0.28 9.39
CA ASP A 188 -8.02 0.53 9.73
C ASP A 188 -8.73 1.37 8.64
N THR A 189 -8.01 2.31 8.04
CA THR A 189 -8.50 3.12 6.91
C THR A 189 -8.70 2.25 5.67
N VAL A 190 -7.73 1.39 5.32
CA VAL A 190 -7.85 0.43 4.21
C VAL A 190 -9.08 -0.47 4.39
N ILE A 191 -9.28 -0.99 5.61
CA ILE A 191 -10.46 -1.81 5.94
C ILE A 191 -11.76 -1.04 5.72
N ALA A 192 -11.82 0.25 6.08
CA ALA A 192 -13.01 1.07 5.90
C ALA A 192 -13.36 1.28 4.42
N PHE A 193 -12.35 1.41 3.55
CA PHE A 193 -12.55 1.48 2.10
C PHE A 193 -12.97 0.13 1.50
N HIS A 194 -12.26 -0.94 1.87
CA HIS A 194 -12.56 -2.30 1.41
C HIS A 194 -13.99 -2.73 1.75
N ARG A 195 -14.41 -2.52 3.00
CA ARG A 195 -15.79 -2.85 3.43
C ARG A 195 -16.86 -2.02 2.74
N ALA A 196 -16.53 -0.79 2.36
CA ALA A 196 -17.46 0.08 1.65
C ALA A 196 -17.53 -0.23 0.15
N GLY A 197 -16.70 -1.16 -0.37
CA GLY A 197 -16.55 -1.40 -1.80
C GLY A 197 -15.95 -0.19 -2.55
N ALA A 198 -15.29 0.72 -1.83
CA ALA A 198 -14.73 1.94 -2.42
C ALA A 198 -13.37 1.68 -3.09
N ALA A 199 -12.63 0.67 -2.65
CA ALA A 199 -11.38 0.19 -3.21
C ALA A 199 -11.09 -1.22 -2.67
N ASP A 200 -10.41 -2.09 -3.42
CA ASP A 200 -9.87 -3.31 -2.84
C ASP A 200 -8.67 -2.99 -1.93
N PHE A 201 -8.27 -3.88 -1.02
CA PHE A 201 -7.10 -3.64 -0.17
C PHE A 201 -5.77 -3.87 -0.92
N ALA A 202 -5.78 -4.65 -2.00
CA ALA A 202 -4.63 -4.83 -2.88
C ALA A 202 -4.32 -3.55 -3.69
N ASP A 203 -5.33 -2.70 -3.91
CA ASP A 203 -5.25 -1.45 -4.67
C ASP A 203 -4.63 -0.27 -3.91
N TRP A 204 -3.87 -0.56 -2.83
CA TRP A 204 -3.26 0.42 -1.94
C TRP A 204 -1.73 0.43 -1.97
N PRO A 205 -1.08 1.02 -2.98
CA PRO A 205 0.34 1.35 -2.90
C PRO A 205 0.64 2.25 -1.70
N VAL A 206 1.29 1.70 -0.67
CA VAL A 206 1.59 2.43 0.58
C VAL A 206 3.04 2.89 0.61
N GLU A 207 3.29 4.16 0.97
CA GLU A 207 4.61 4.80 0.99
C GLU A 207 5.39 4.73 -0.33
N GLY A 208 4.69 4.89 -1.46
CA GLY A 208 5.35 5.13 -2.75
C GLY A 208 6.08 6.48 -2.74
N ALA A 209 7.27 6.56 -3.35
CA ALA A 209 8.01 7.80 -3.46
C ALA A 209 7.63 8.56 -4.73
N HIS A 210 7.37 9.85 -4.59
CA HIS A 210 6.90 10.75 -5.63
C HIS A 210 7.93 11.86 -5.79
N PRO A 211 8.77 11.80 -6.84
CA PRO A 211 9.91 12.70 -6.95
C PRO A 211 9.45 14.15 -7.16
N THR A 212 10.08 15.07 -6.42
CA THR A 212 9.94 16.52 -6.64
C THR A 212 11.33 17.16 -6.65
N PRO A 213 11.50 18.37 -7.21
CA PRO A 213 12.76 19.10 -7.14
C PRO A 213 13.28 19.33 -5.71
N ALA A 214 12.38 19.39 -4.72
CA ALA A 214 12.70 19.58 -3.30
C ALA A 214 12.88 18.26 -2.53
N GLY A 215 12.98 17.13 -3.22
CA GLY A 215 13.03 15.78 -2.65
C GLY A 215 11.70 15.03 -2.75
N ASN A 216 11.69 13.77 -2.35
CA ASN A 216 10.50 12.92 -2.53
C ASN A 216 9.35 13.35 -1.60
N LEU A 217 8.16 13.47 -2.18
CA LEU A 217 6.90 13.37 -1.46
C LEU A 217 6.60 11.87 -1.24
N ILE A 218 6.18 11.50 -0.03
CA ILE A 218 5.82 10.12 0.29
C ILE A 218 4.44 10.16 0.96
N PRO A 219 3.36 9.87 0.22
CA PRO A 219 2.04 9.67 0.80
C PRO A 219 2.03 8.46 1.74
N ASP A 220 1.20 8.48 2.78
CA ASP A 220 0.98 7.26 3.57
C ASP A 220 0.35 6.15 2.71
N GLY A 221 -0.49 6.52 1.75
CA GLY A 221 -0.93 5.61 0.69
C GLY A 221 -1.43 6.34 -0.54
N VAL A 222 -1.50 5.61 -1.64
CA VAL A 222 -2.28 5.96 -2.82
C VAL A 222 -3.33 4.87 -2.96
N VAL A 223 -4.57 5.24 -3.22
CA VAL A 223 -5.67 4.28 -3.42
C VAL A 223 -6.20 4.38 -4.85
N LEU A 224 -6.34 3.25 -5.52
CA LEU A 224 -7.16 3.13 -6.73
C LEU A 224 -8.60 2.81 -6.30
N LEU A 225 -9.51 3.73 -6.62
CA LEU A 225 -10.93 3.65 -6.29
C LEU A 225 -11.65 2.76 -7.29
N ALA A 226 -12.79 2.21 -6.88
CA ALA A 226 -13.63 1.33 -7.69
C ALA A 226 -14.18 1.99 -8.97
N ASP A 227 -14.20 3.32 -9.03
CA ASP A 227 -14.57 4.10 -10.22
C ASP A 227 -13.38 4.35 -11.18
N GLY A 228 -12.20 3.78 -10.86
CA GLY A 228 -10.96 3.93 -11.62
C GLY A 228 -10.17 5.21 -11.31
N ALA A 229 -10.67 6.08 -10.44
CA ALA A 229 -9.93 7.26 -10.01
C ALA A 229 -8.87 6.91 -8.95
N SER A 230 -7.85 7.74 -8.82
CA SER A 230 -6.88 7.64 -7.71
C SER A 230 -7.12 8.72 -6.66
N ALA A 231 -6.72 8.45 -5.41
CA ALA A 231 -6.60 9.47 -4.37
C ALA A 231 -5.30 9.28 -3.57
N PHE A 232 -4.72 10.40 -3.13
CA PHE A 232 -3.62 10.40 -2.16
C PHE A 232 -4.19 10.32 -0.75
N MET A 233 -3.59 9.52 0.11
CA MET A 233 -4.03 9.31 1.49
C MET A 233 -2.94 9.71 2.48
N GLU A 234 -3.35 10.46 3.49
CA GLU A 234 -2.54 10.87 4.62
C GLU A 234 -3.27 10.55 5.93
N ILE A 235 -2.63 9.81 6.82
CA ILE A 235 -3.16 9.51 8.14
C ILE A 235 -2.52 10.47 9.14
N ASP A 236 -3.31 11.28 9.81
CA ASP A 236 -2.79 12.05 10.94
C ASP A 236 -3.08 11.34 12.25
N ARG A 237 -2.01 10.87 12.90
CA ARG A 237 -2.06 10.41 14.30
C ARG A 237 -1.19 11.28 15.21
N THR A 238 -0.01 11.68 14.73
CA THR A 238 1.02 12.29 15.59
C THR A 238 1.61 13.57 15.02
N MET A 239 1.29 13.95 13.78
CA MET A 239 1.93 15.08 13.11
C MET A 239 1.54 16.41 13.76
N SER A 240 2.43 17.40 13.70
CA SER A 240 2.06 18.77 14.05
C SER A 240 1.24 19.38 12.91
N TYR A 241 0.39 20.35 13.20
CA TYR A 241 -0.36 21.06 12.16
C TYR A 241 0.57 21.70 11.12
N ALA A 242 1.71 22.25 11.55
CA ALA A 242 2.72 22.79 10.64
C ALA A 242 3.23 21.73 9.64
N ARG A 243 3.45 20.49 10.10
CA ARG A 243 3.84 19.38 9.22
C ARG A 243 2.73 18.97 8.25
N LEU A 244 1.47 18.98 8.70
CA LEU A 244 0.33 18.69 7.83
C LEU A 244 0.17 19.76 6.74
N ILE A 245 0.35 21.04 7.07
CA ILE A 245 0.34 22.14 6.09
C ILE A 245 1.53 22.02 5.12
N ALA A 246 2.73 21.75 5.62
CA ALA A 246 3.90 21.53 4.78
C ALA A 246 3.72 20.33 3.81
N LYS A 247 2.92 19.31 4.18
CA LYS A 247 2.54 18.24 3.23
C LYS A 247 1.71 18.79 2.06
N LEU A 248 0.75 19.68 2.32
CA LEU A 248 -0.04 20.31 1.24
C LEU A 248 0.84 21.10 0.27
N GLU A 249 1.81 21.84 0.78
CA GLU A 249 2.79 22.56 -0.05
C GLU A 249 3.63 21.59 -0.90
N ARG A 250 4.02 20.44 -0.35
CA ARG A 250 4.72 19.38 -1.12
C ARG A 250 3.83 18.75 -2.18
N TYR A 251 2.54 18.57 -1.93
CA TYR A 251 1.60 18.10 -2.95
C TYR A 251 1.45 19.13 -4.09
N ASP A 252 1.39 20.42 -3.77
CA ASP A 252 1.36 21.48 -4.79
C ASP A 252 2.67 21.50 -5.61
N ALA A 253 3.82 21.33 -4.96
CA ALA A 253 5.09 21.18 -5.66
C ALA A 253 5.13 19.93 -6.56
N TYR A 254 4.65 18.79 -6.07
CA TYR A 254 4.60 17.54 -6.84
C TYR A 254 3.66 17.63 -8.04
N ARG A 255 2.50 18.29 -7.91
CA ARG A 255 1.58 18.54 -9.02
C ARG A 255 2.28 19.20 -10.22
N ASN A 256 3.26 20.06 -9.95
CA ASN A 256 4.00 20.80 -10.96
C ASN A 256 5.37 20.18 -11.27
N ALA A 257 5.70 19.03 -10.68
CA ALA A 257 7.00 18.38 -10.90
C ALA A 257 7.08 17.85 -12.34
N PRO A 258 8.20 18.10 -13.04
CA PRO A 258 8.40 17.59 -14.39
C PRO A 258 8.43 16.05 -14.38
N ALA A 259 8.09 15.42 -15.51
CA ALA A 259 8.30 13.97 -15.66
C ALA A 259 9.76 13.60 -15.39
N SER A 260 9.98 12.53 -14.64
CA SER A 260 11.31 11.98 -14.41
C SER A 260 11.72 11.15 -15.64
N GLY A 261 12.44 11.77 -16.59
CA GLY A 261 13.02 11.05 -17.74
C GLY A 261 13.44 11.97 -18.89
N ARG A 262 14.29 11.47 -19.81
CA ARG A 262 14.52 12.12 -21.12
C ARG A 262 13.22 12.01 -21.92
N GLY A 263 12.41 13.06 -21.91
CA GLY A 263 11.17 13.11 -22.68
C GLY A 263 11.44 12.95 -24.17
N ASN A 264 10.56 12.22 -24.87
CA ASN A 264 10.48 12.30 -26.32
C ASN A 264 10.09 13.73 -26.71
N ALA A 265 10.96 14.44 -27.42
CA ALA A 265 10.73 15.83 -27.85
C ALA A 265 9.43 16.03 -28.66
N ALA A 266 8.86 14.94 -29.17
CA ALA A 266 7.60 14.91 -29.92
C ALA A 266 6.33 14.94 -29.06
N ARG A 267 6.41 14.84 -27.73
CA ARG A 267 5.22 14.85 -26.84
C ARG A 267 5.23 16.08 -25.94
N PRO A 268 4.07 16.77 -25.76
CA PRO A 268 3.99 17.87 -24.81
C PRO A 268 4.41 17.39 -23.41
N PRO A 269 5.19 18.20 -22.67
CA PRO A 269 5.71 17.82 -21.37
C PRO A 269 4.56 17.52 -20.42
N ARG A 270 4.56 16.32 -19.84
CA ARG A 270 3.61 15.91 -18.81
C ARG A 270 4.33 15.92 -17.47
N SER A 271 3.58 16.23 -16.42
CA SER A 271 4.07 16.05 -15.05
C SER A 271 4.05 14.57 -14.69
N HIS A 272 4.90 14.17 -13.73
CA HIS A 272 5.02 12.77 -13.31
C HIS A 272 3.66 12.17 -12.93
N TRP A 273 2.83 12.89 -12.19
CA TRP A 273 1.51 12.38 -11.77
C TRP A 273 0.57 12.13 -12.96
N GLN A 274 0.68 12.91 -14.04
CA GLN A 274 -0.10 12.71 -15.28
C GLN A 274 0.39 11.49 -16.07
N GLU A 275 1.58 10.99 -15.80
CA GLU A 275 2.06 9.76 -16.41
C GLU A 275 1.67 8.55 -15.55
N THR A 276 1.78 8.68 -14.23
CA THR A 276 1.50 7.61 -13.27
C THR A 276 0.00 7.35 -13.08
N TYR A 277 -0.82 8.39 -12.96
CA TYR A 277 -2.23 8.26 -12.63
C TYR A 277 -3.07 8.41 -13.89
N ALA A 278 -3.63 7.28 -14.34
CA ALA A 278 -4.39 7.16 -15.57
C ALA A 278 -5.76 7.85 -15.48
N GLY A 279 -6.26 8.28 -16.65
CA GLY A 279 -7.58 8.86 -16.85
C GLY A 279 -7.67 9.44 -18.28
N PRO A 280 -8.86 9.46 -18.91
CA PRO A 280 -9.02 10.05 -20.24
C PRO A 280 -8.47 11.50 -20.28
N PRO A 281 -7.71 11.88 -21.33
CA PRO A 281 -7.01 13.18 -21.37
C PRO A 281 -7.88 14.41 -21.09
N LEU A 282 -9.17 14.33 -21.42
CA LEU A 282 -10.14 15.42 -21.29
C LEU A 282 -10.77 15.54 -19.89
N GLN A 283 -10.54 14.61 -18.97
CA GLN A 283 -11.12 14.61 -17.61
C GLN A 283 -10.07 14.62 -16.49
N ARG A 284 -8.82 14.92 -16.83
CA ARG A 284 -7.65 14.63 -16.01
C ARG A 284 -7.35 15.74 -15.00
N SER A 285 -7.95 15.64 -13.82
CA SER A 285 -7.62 16.48 -12.66
C SER A 285 -6.61 15.80 -11.75
N PHE A 286 -5.88 16.60 -10.99
CA PHE A 286 -4.99 16.07 -9.95
C PHE A 286 -5.79 15.24 -8.93
N PRO A 287 -5.34 14.02 -8.56
CA PRO A 287 -6.00 13.20 -7.54
C PRO A 287 -6.27 13.98 -6.23
N PRO A 288 -7.44 13.83 -5.59
CA PRO A 288 -7.69 14.47 -4.32
C PRO A 288 -6.72 13.98 -3.24
N VAL A 289 -6.40 14.85 -2.29
CA VAL A 289 -5.60 14.54 -1.11
C VAL A 289 -6.54 14.35 0.09
N LEU A 290 -6.60 13.14 0.60
CA LEU A 290 -7.47 12.71 1.68
C LEU A 290 -6.67 12.67 2.99
N PHE A 291 -7.14 13.41 4.00
CA PHE A 291 -6.57 13.38 5.35
C PHE A 291 -7.52 12.65 6.30
N VAL A 292 -7.01 11.64 6.99
CA VAL A 292 -7.78 10.86 7.96
C VAL A 292 -7.18 11.02 9.35
N PHE A 293 -7.95 11.60 10.27
CA PHE A 293 -7.52 11.83 11.63
C PHE A 293 -7.79 10.59 12.50
N ALA A 294 -6.72 10.02 13.07
CA ALA A 294 -6.75 8.81 13.88
C ALA A 294 -6.57 9.12 15.38
N PRO A 295 -7.20 8.35 16.28
CA PRO A 295 -7.00 8.51 17.72
C PRO A 295 -5.53 8.36 18.13
N ALA A 296 -5.04 9.28 18.97
CA ALA A 296 -3.68 9.25 19.48
C ALA A 296 -3.62 9.59 20.97
N PRO A 297 -2.86 8.84 21.79
CA PRO A 297 -2.65 9.20 23.19
C PRO A 297 -2.08 10.61 23.30
N ARG A 298 -2.57 11.40 24.28
CA ARG A 298 -2.07 12.75 24.58
C ARG A 298 -2.20 13.75 23.42
N ARG A 299 -3.10 13.49 22.47
CA ARG A 299 -3.53 14.46 21.46
C ARG A 299 -5.01 14.77 21.65
N ALA A 300 -5.44 15.90 21.10
CA ALA A 300 -6.85 16.21 20.99
C ALA A 300 -7.59 15.11 20.20
N ALA A 301 -8.88 14.97 20.45
CA ALA A 301 -9.73 14.02 19.75
C ALA A 301 -9.65 14.23 18.21
N PRO A 302 -9.82 13.17 17.41
CA PRO A 302 -9.74 13.27 15.95
C PRO A 302 -10.58 14.40 15.37
N ASP A 303 -11.83 14.56 15.82
CA ASP A 303 -12.75 15.57 15.30
C ASP A 303 -12.25 17.01 15.60
N THR A 304 -11.65 17.23 16.78
CA THR A 304 -11.02 18.51 17.13
C THR A 304 -9.79 18.78 16.27
N ARG A 305 -8.96 17.75 16.03
CA ARG A 305 -7.77 17.89 15.18
C ARG A 305 -8.15 18.17 13.74
N GLU A 306 -9.15 17.46 13.24
CA GLU A 306 -9.72 17.67 11.91
C GLU A 306 -10.19 19.12 11.76
N ALA A 307 -11.01 19.63 12.69
CA ALA A 307 -11.53 20.99 12.64
C ALA A 307 -10.41 22.04 12.61
N VAL A 308 -9.40 21.91 13.47
CA VAL A 308 -8.25 22.85 13.50
C VAL A 308 -7.40 22.75 12.24
N PHE A 309 -7.18 21.54 11.70
CA PHE A 309 -6.47 21.40 10.43
C PHE A 309 -7.26 22.01 9.28
N HIS A 310 -8.57 21.76 9.22
CA HIS A 310 -9.47 22.30 8.20
C HIS A 310 -9.42 23.83 8.18
N GLU A 311 -9.50 24.47 9.35
CA GLU A 311 -9.36 25.92 9.49
C GLU A 311 -8.02 26.44 8.98
N ARG A 312 -6.91 25.77 9.30
CA ARG A 312 -5.57 26.20 8.86
C ARG A 312 -5.36 25.98 7.37
N ALA A 313 -5.79 24.83 6.86
CA ALA A 313 -5.58 24.42 5.49
C ALA A 313 -6.38 25.27 4.49
N ARG A 314 -7.49 25.88 4.92
CA ARG A 314 -8.27 26.83 4.10
C ARG A 314 -7.48 28.08 3.68
N ASN A 315 -6.39 28.40 4.39
CA ASN A 315 -5.53 29.55 4.12
C ASN A 315 -4.35 29.19 3.18
N VAL A 316 -4.20 27.92 2.81
CA VAL A 316 -3.18 27.49 1.85
C VAL A 316 -3.68 27.81 0.44
N ALA A 317 -2.92 28.64 -0.29
CA ALA A 317 -3.36 29.22 -1.57
C ALA A 317 -3.73 28.19 -2.66
N SER A 318 -3.15 26.99 -2.63
CA SER A 318 -3.42 25.94 -3.61
C SER A 318 -4.73 25.18 -3.34
N VAL A 319 -5.27 25.23 -2.13
CA VAL A 319 -6.44 24.43 -1.72
C VAL A 319 -7.74 25.04 -2.25
N ASN A 320 -8.61 24.21 -2.86
CA ASN A 320 -9.82 24.58 -3.64
C ASN A 320 -9.57 25.26 -4.97
N TYR A 321 -8.31 25.37 -5.37
CA TYR A 321 -7.97 25.85 -6.69
C TYR A 321 -7.22 24.77 -7.45
N LYS A 322 -6.01 24.44 -7.00
CA LYS A 322 -5.11 23.45 -7.62
C LYS A 322 -5.17 22.07 -6.97
N LEU A 323 -5.60 22.02 -5.71
CA LEU A 323 -5.72 20.80 -4.90
C LEU A 323 -7.12 20.68 -4.32
N THR A 324 -7.74 19.51 -4.50
CA THR A 324 -8.90 19.10 -3.72
C THR A 324 -8.39 18.42 -2.46
N VAL A 325 -8.69 18.99 -1.29
CA VAL A 325 -8.33 18.41 0.01
C VAL A 325 -9.62 18.06 0.74
N ALA A 326 -9.72 16.81 1.17
CA ALA A 326 -10.85 16.35 1.97
C ALA A 326 -10.38 15.70 3.26
N THR A 327 -11.11 15.90 4.34
CA THR A 327 -10.79 15.39 5.67
C THR A 327 -11.90 14.50 6.20
N THR A 328 -11.52 13.57 7.07
CA THR A 328 -12.46 12.78 7.87
C THR A 328 -11.73 12.17 9.07
N THR A 329 -12.42 11.37 9.87
CA THR A 329 -11.82 10.68 11.03
C THR A 329 -11.96 9.17 10.93
N VAL A 330 -11.00 8.43 11.50
CA VAL A 330 -11.06 6.95 11.53
C VAL A 330 -12.36 6.44 12.17
N PRO A 331 -12.86 7.01 13.30
CA PRO A 331 -14.15 6.62 13.85
C PRO A 331 -15.32 6.80 12.87
N LEU A 332 -15.40 7.95 12.19
CA LEU A 332 -16.48 8.23 11.24
C LEU A 332 -16.42 7.29 10.01
N LEU A 333 -15.21 7.08 9.46
CA LEU A 333 -14.97 6.15 8.37
C LEU A 333 -15.32 4.71 8.73
N THR A 334 -14.92 4.26 9.91
CA THR A 334 -15.17 2.88 10.36
C THR A 334 -16.66 2.63 10.58
N LYS A 335 -17.39 3.64 11.08
CA LYS A 335 -18.84 3.56 11.34
C LYS A 335 -19.66 3.60 10.06
N THR A 336 -19.31 4.48 9.13
CA THR A 336 -20.20 4.85 8.00
C THR A 336 -19.71 4.29 6.66
N GLY A 337 -18.41 3.99 6.55
CA GLY A 337 -17.77 3.54 5.32
C GLY A 337 -17.30 4.70 4.44
N ALA A 338 -16.21 4.47 3.69
CA ALA A 338 -15.56 5.50 2.87
C ALA A 338 -16.40 5.98 1.66
N GLY A 339 -17.35 5.17 1.18
CA GLY A 339 -18.21 5.51 0.05
C GLY A 339 -19.40 6.41 0.41
N LYS A 340 -19.62 6.69 1.71
CA LYS A 340 -20.73 7.54 2.18
C LYS A 340 -20.28 8.99 2.33
N ALA A 341 -21.25 9.84 2.67
CA ALA A 341 -21.01 11.25 2.96
C ALA A 341 -20.26 11.40 4.28
N VAL A 342 -18.92 11.27 4.24
CA VAL A 342 -18.03 11.36 5.41
C VAL A 342 -16.87 12.32 5.21
N TRP A 343 -16.72 12.88 4.01
CA TRP A 343 -15.57 13.68 3.62
C TRP A 343 -15.90 15.17 3.67
N ARG A 344 -15.23 15.91 4.55
CA ARG A 344 -15.34 17.38 4.62
C ARG A 344 -14.33 18.00 3.67
N ILE A 345 -14.79 18.83 2.74
CA ILE A 345 -13.88 19.52 1.82
C ILE A 345 -13.30 20.73 2.52
N VAL A 346 -11.97 20.86 2.50
CA VAL A 346 -11.28 22.03 3.04
C VAL A 346 -11.48 23.19 2.08
N GLY A 347 -12.20 24.26 2.45
CA GLY A 347 -12.33 25.43 1.60
C GLY A 347 -13.27 26.56 1.98
N LYS A 348 -13.30 27.59 1.12
CA LYS A 348 -14.04 28.86 1.33
C LYS A 348 -15.54 28.79 0.94
N GLY A 349 -16.05 27.65 0.49
CA GLY A 349 -17.48 27.44 0.22
C GLY A 349 -17.93 26.05 0.65
N HIS A 350 -19.03 25.97 1.42
CA HIS A 350 -19.66 24.74 1.92
C HIS A 350 -18.83 23.88 2.89
N GLY A 351 -17.96 24.48 3.71
CA GLY A 351 -16.93 23.80 4.53
C GLY A 351 -17.41 22.84 5.64
N GLU A 352 -18.70 22.54 5.74
CA GLU A 352 -19.26 21.65 6.76
C GLU A 352 -20.03 20.45 6.19
N GLU A 353 -20.41 20.47 4.92
CA GLU A 353 -21.16 19.35 4.34
C GLU A 353 -20.24 18.17 4.03
N HIS A 354 -20.54 17.03 4.63
CA HIS A 354 -19.89 15.79 4.28
C HIS A 354 -20.32 15.34 2.88
N ARG A 355 -19.34 14.97 2.05
CA ARG A 355 -19.54 14.46 0.70
C ARG A 355 -19.08 13.02 0.55
N THR A 356 -19.59 12.37 -0.47
CA THR A 356 -19.09 11.06 -0.92
C THR A 356 -17.82 11.24 -1.74
N LEU A 357 -16.97 10.22 -1.84
CA LEU A 357 -15.78 10.27 -2.70
C LEU A 357 -16.10 10.65 -4.15
N ALA A 358 -17.18 10.08 -4.70
CA ALA A 358 -17.63 10.33 -6.07
C ALA A 358 -18.11 11.78 -6.33
N THR A 359 -18.42 12.55 -5.28
CA THR A 359 -18.94 13.92 -5.37
C THR A 359 -17.91 14.98 -4.94
N LEU A 360 -16.66 14.56 -4.71
CA LEU A 360 -15.57 15.49 -4.45
C LEU A 360 -15.31 16.37 -5.68
N PRO A 361 -15.05 17.68 -5.48
CA PRO A 361 -14.77 18.57 -6.58
C PRO A 361 -13.46 18.17 -7.26
N LYS A 362 -13.43 18.30 -8.59
CA LYS A 362 -12.21 18.13 -9.34
C LYS A 362 -11.33 19.37 -9.22
N ALA A 363 -10.04 19.19 -8.97
CA ALA A 363 -9.09 20.28 -9.01
C ALA A 363 -9.04 20.90 -10.42
N ARG A 364 -8.88 22.23 -10.47
CA ARG A 364 -8.82 22.99 -11.73
C ARG A 364 -7.47 22.88 -12.42
#